data_AF-A0A8S9ZKY1-F1
#
_entry.id   AF-A0A8S9ZKY1-F1
#
_cell.length_a   1.000
_cell.length_b   1.000
_cell.length_c   1.000
_cell.angle_alpha   90.00
_cell.angle_beta   90.00
_cell.angle_gamma   90.00
#
_symmetry.space_group_name_H-M   'P 1'
#
loop_
_entity.id
_entity.type
_entity.pdbx_description
1 polymer ?
#
loop_
_entity_poly.entity_id
_entity_poly.type
_entity_poly.pdbx_seq_one_letter_code
_entity_poly.pdbx_strand_id
1 'polypeptide(L)'
;MENEKALWELPYYHGLLPREDSNAMLKQNGEFLIRMSEENAGDARTFVLSVVYGNIKHYLFREENGKISIDFKKDNKGYRSIADFVNCHMQSRQSVCSV
;
A
#
# COMPACT_ATOMS: atom_id res chain seq x y z
N MET A 1 6.90 12.50 -6.26
CA MET A 1 5.77 11.92 -6.99
C MET A 1 6.18 10.55 -7.52
N GLU A 2 5.48 9.51 -7.12
CA GLU A 2 5.73 8.12 -7.56
C GLU A 2 5.62 7.98 -9.08
N ASN A 3 6.51 7.19 -9.68
CA ASN A 3 6.48 6.92 -11.10
C ASN A 3 5.46 5.81 -11.40
N GLU A 4 4.31 6.18 -11.97
CA GLU A 4 3.23 5.24 -12.29
C GLU A 4 3.70 4.07 -13.18
N LYS A 5 4.60 4.33 -14.14
CA LYS A 5 5.17 3.28 -14.99
C LYS A 5 5.95 2.24 -14.17
N ALA A 6 6.66 2.68 -13.13
CA ALA A 6 7.41 1.77 -12.25
C ALA A 6 6.49 0.92 -11.37
N LEU A 7 5.31 1.43 -11.00
CA LEU A 7 4.33 0.68 -10.23
C LEU A 7 3.74 -0.48 -11.04
N TRP A 8 3.48 -0.29 -12.33
CA TRP A 8 2.97 -1.34 -13.21
C TRP A 8 3.93 -2.53 -13.39
N GLU A 9 5.22 -2.34 -13.13
CA GLU A 9 6.22 -3.43 -13.14
C GLU A 9 6.21 -4.24 -11.82
N LEU A 10 5.50 -3.77 -10.78
CA LEU A 10 5.42 -4.46 -9.50
C LEU A 10 4.34 -5.56 -9.55
N PRO A 11 4.68 -6.82 -9.24
CA PRO A 11 3.75 -7.94 -9.37
C PRO A 11 2.57 -7.90 -8.40
N TYR A 12 2.64 -7.03 -7.39
CA TYR A 12 1.62 -6.83 -6.36
C TYR A 12 0.80 -5.55 -6.58
N TYR A 13 1.03 -4.80 -7.67
CA TYR A 13 0.28 -3.59 -7.99
C TYR A 13 -0.79 -3.86 -9.04
N HIS A 14 -2.05 -3.56 -8.74
CA HIS A 14 -3.20 -3.92 -9.59
C HIS A 14 -3.91 -2.70 -10.18
N GLY A 15 -3.34 -1.48 -10.08
CA GLY A 15 -3.99 -0.27 -10.58
C GLY A 15 -5.32 0.02 -9.88
N LEU A 16 -6.32 0.48 -10.64
CA LEU A 16 -7.68 0.66 -10.14
C LEU A 16 -8.30 -0.71 -9.87
N LEU A 17 -8.43 -1.07 -8.60
CA LEU A 17 -9.05 -2.30 -8.15
C LEU A 17 -10.09 -1.97 -7.08
N PRO A 18 -11.38 -2.30 -7.32
CA PRO A 18 -12.43 -2.16 -6.33
C PRO A 18 -12.12 -2.92 -5.04
N ARG A 19 -12.72 -2.48 -3.93
CA ARG A 19 -12.46 -3.09 -2.62
C ARG A 19 -12.94 -4.54 -2.59
N GLU A 20 -14.06 -4.81 -3.23
CA GLU A 20 -14.72 -6.11 -3.34
C GLU A 20 -13.79 -7.11 -4.04
N ASP A 21 -13.18 -6.70 -5.16
CA ASP A 21 -12.23 -7.53 -5.90
C ASP A 21 -10.96 -7.77 -5.11
N SER A 22 -10.44 -6.75 -4.41
CA SER A 22 -9.29 -6.95 -3.51
C SER A 22 -9.57 -7.97 -2.41
N ASN A 23 -10.80 -7.99 -1.88
CA ASN A 23 -11.22 -8.98 -0.89
C ASN A 23 -11.42 -10.38 -1.50
N ALA A 24 -11.80 -10.45 -2.77
CA ALA A 24 -11.94 -11.70 -3.50
C ALA A 24 -10.57 -12.31 -3.85
N MET A 25 -9.52 -11.50 -4.06
CA MET A 25 -8.17 -11.98 -4.37
C MET A 25 -7.39 -12.43 -3.13
N LEU A 26 -7.56 -11.73 -2.01
CA LEU A 26 -6.83 -11.96 -0.78
C LEU A 26 -7.52 -13.04 0.09
N LYS A 27 -6.84 -14.17 0.35
CA LYS A 27 -7.38 -15.35 1.03
C LYS A 27 -6.60 -15.77 2.27
N GLN A 28 -5.28 -15.67 2.24
CA GLN A 28 -4.39 -16.24 3.26
C GLN A 28 -3.61 -15.17 3.99
N ASN A 29 -3.35 -15.39 5.28
CA ASN A 29 -2.52 -14.50 6.09
C ASN A 29 -1.14 -14.27 5.44
N GLY A 30 -0.76 -13.00 5.33
CA GLY A 30 0.48 -12.59 4.68
C GLY A 30 0.33 -12.25 3.19
N GLU A 31 -0.80 -12.56 2.56
CA GLU A 31 -1.11 -12.04 1.22
C GLU A 31 -1.39 -10.55 1.30
N PHE A 32 -0.89 -9.82 0.31
CA PHE A 32 -1.12 -8.40 0.15
C PHE A 32 -1.15 -7.99 -1.32
N LEU A 33 -1.74 -6.84 -1.59
CA LEU A 33 -1.69 -6.16 -2.87
C LEU A 33 -1.74 -4.65 -2.66
N ILE A 34 -1.36 -3.91 -3.69
CA ILE A 34 -1.46 -2.47 -3.76
C ILE A 34 -2.41 -2.09 -4.87
N ARG A 35 -3.33 -1.20 -4.55
CA ARG A 35 -4.35 -0.70 -5.48
C ARG A 35 -4.44 0.82 -5.40
N MET A 36 -4.99 1.42 -6.43
CA MET A 36 -5.41 2.81 -6.45
C MET A 36 -6.90 2.86 -6.09
N SER A 37 -7.33 3.80 -5.26
CA SER A 37 -8.76 4.05 -5.07
C SER A 37 -9.32 4.87 -6.21
N GLU A 38 -10.61 4.67 -6.52
CA GLU A 38 -11.32 5.54 -7.45
C GLU A 38 -11.32 6.98 -6.91
N GLU A 39 -11.13 7.94 -7.82
CA GLU A 39 -11.16 9.37 -7.51
C GLU A 39 -12.62 9.77 -7.24
N ASN A 40 -12.92 10.25 -6.02
CA ASN A 40 -14.05 11.15 -5.89
C ASN A 40 -13.63 12.47 -6.54
N ALA A 41 -14.45 13.02 -7.44
CA ALA A 41 -14.10 14.19 -8.25
C ALA A 41 -13.52 15.33 -7.38
N GLY A 42 -12.19 15.54 -7.46
CA GLY A 42 -11.45 16.55 -6.70
C GLY A 42 -10.34 16.02 -5.79
N ASP A 43 -10.34 14.72 -5.45
CA ASP A 43 -9.30 14.13 -4.59
C ASP A 43 -8.09 13.64 -5.40
N ALA A 44 -6.90 13.81 -4.82
CA ALA A 44 -5.67 13.26 -5.37
C ALA A 44 -5.71 11.72 -5.35
N ARG A 45 -5.18 11.10 -6.42
CA ARG A 45 -5.00 9.64 -6.50
C ARG A 45 -4.37 9.09 -5.23
N THR A 46 -5.06 8.16 -4.58
CA THR A 46 -4.59 7.58 -3.33
C THR A 46 -4.29 6.09 -3.51
N PHE A 47 -3.08 5.70 -3.12
CA PHE A 47 -2.67 4.30 -3.10
C PHE A 47 -3.07 3.63 -1.79
N VAL A 48 -3.48 2.38 -1.88
CA VAL A 48 -3.98 1.57 -0.77
C VAL A 48 -3.24 0.25 -0.72
N LEU A 49 -2.59 -0.04 0.40
CA LEU A 49 -2.09 -1.38 0.73
C LEU A 49 -3.23 -2.19 1.34
N SER A 50 -3.59 -3.31 0.71
CA SER A 50 -4.54 -4.27 1.25
C SER A 50 -3.79 -5.53 1.67
N VAL A 51 -3.95 -5.98 2.92
CA VAL A 51 -3.18 -7.10 3.50
C VAL A 51 -4.07 -7.99 4.37
N VAL A 52 -3.85 -9.30 4.34
CA VAL A 52 -4.54 -10.27 5.20
C VAL A 52 -3.71 -10.53 6.46
N TYR A 53 -4.29 -10.24 7.63
CA TYR A 53 -3.77 -10.69 8.91
C TYR A 53 -4.93 -10.88 9.88
N GLY A 54 -5.46 -12.11 9.92
CA GLY A 54 -6.74 -12.46 10.56
C GLY A 54 -7.93 -11.99 9.73
N ASN A 55 -8.01 -10.67 9.49
CA ASN A 55 -8.94 -10.03 8.58
C ASN A 55 -8.18 -9.22 7.53
N ILE A 56 -8.87 -8.85 6.45
CA ILE A 56 -8.33 -7.93 5.44
C ILE A 56 -8.30 -6.52 6.02
N LYS A 57 -7.12 -5.91 6.02
CA LYS A 57 -6.90 -4.52 6.45
C LYS A 57 -6.47 -3.70 5.24
N HIS A 58 -6.94 -2.45 5.19
CA HIS A 58 -6.60 -1.50 4.12
C HIS A 58 -5.92 -0.27 4.72
N TYR A 59 -4.77 0.09 4.19
CA TYR A 59 -3.95 1.20 4.65
C TYR A 59 -3.71 2.17 3.51
N LEU A 60 -4.03 3.45 3.72
CA LEU A 60 -3.80 4.52 2.76
C LEU A 60 -2.33 4.95 2.84
N PHE A 61 -1.64 4.96 1.71
CA PHE A 61 -0.34 5.62 1.63
C PHE A 61 -0.53 7.13 1.69
N ARG A 62 0.23 7.78 2.56
CA ARG A 62 0.31 9.23 2.69
C ARG A 62 1.67 9.68 2.20
N GLU A 63 1.71 10.85 1.56
CA GLU A 63 2.94 11.53 1.17
C GLU A 63 3.15 12.75 2.06
N GLU A 64 4.29 12.80 2.75
CA GLU A 64 4.71 13.93 3.58
C GLU A 64 6.19 14.22 3.33
N ASN A 65 6.53 15.48 3.02
CA ASN A 65 7.91 15.94 2.75
C ASN A 65 8.65 15.10 1.69
N GLY A 66 7.96 14.70 0.62
CA GLY A 66 8.52 13.90 -0.47
C GLY A 66 8.85 12.45 -0.12
N LYS A 67 8.35 11.97 1.03
CA LYS A 67 8.42 10.58 1.44
C LYS A 67 7.02 10.00 1.57
N ILE A 68 6.91 8.69 1.47
CA ILE A 68 5.63 7.98 1.63
C ILE A 68 5.65 7.04 2.84
N SER A 69 4.52 6.87 3.50
CA SER A 69 4.29 5.83 4.51
C SER A 69 2.78 5.65 4.72
N ILE A 70 2.38 4.50 5.26
CA ILE A 70 1.01 4.28 5.75
C ILE A 70 0.81 4.88 7.15
N ASP A 71 1.87 5.02 7.94
CA ASP A 71 1.85 5.59 9.29
C ASP A 71 3.18 6.27 9.67
N PHE A 72 3.27 7.58 9.38
CA PHE A 72 4.44 8.40 9.73
C PHE A 72 4.73 8.48 11.24
N LYS A 73 3.73 8.26 12.11
CA LYS A 73 3.93 8.31 13.56
C LYS A 73 4.67 7.08 14.08
N LYS A 74 4.51 5.95 13.41
CA LYS A 74 5.09 4.67 13.84
C LYS A 74 6.47 4.44 13.21
N ASP A 75 6.61 4.72 11.92
CA ASP A 75 7.83 4.34 11.22
C ASP A 75 8.99 5.29 11.50
N ASN A 76 8.72 6.55 11.87
CA ASN A 76 9.70 7.65 11.90
C ASN A 76 10.57 7.70 10.61
N LYS A 77 10.08 7.04 9.55
CA LYS A 77 10.74 6.68 8.32
C LYS A 77 9.68 6.72 7.24
N GLY A 78 9.66 7.83 6.52
CA GLY A 78 9.07 7.80 5.19
C GLY A 78 10.03 7.12 4.21
N TYR A 79 9.48 6.46 3.22
CA TYR A 79 10.17 5.76 2.14
C TYR A 79 10.21 6.63 0.88
N ARG A 80 11.13 6.37 -0.03
CA ARG A 80 11.21 7.15 -1.28
C ARG A 80 10.16 6.69 -2.31
N SER A 81 9.74 5.42 -2.23
CA SER A 81 8.76 4.83 -3.13
C SER A 81 7.95 3.72 -2.45
N ILE A 82 6.86 3.29 -3.09
CA ILE A 82 6.02 2.18 -2.62
C ILE A 82 6.83 0.88 -2.66
N ALA A 83 7.65 0.71 -3.69
CA ALA A 83 8.55 -0.42 -3.80
C ALA A 83 9.54 -0.46 -2.63
N ASP A 84 10.13 0.67 -2.23
CA ASP A 84 11.03 0.75 -1.09
C ASP A 84 10.33 0.39 0.23
N PHE A 85 9.10 0.89 0.41
CA PHE A 85 8.26 0.53 1.56
C PHE A 85 8.05 -0.99 1.64
N VAL A 86 7.61 -1.61 0.54
CA VAL A 86 7.33 -3.05 0.48
C VAL A 86 8.61 -3.86 0.69
N ASN A 87 9.69 -3.53 -0.01
CA ASN A 87 10.98 -4.23 0.10
C ASN A 87 11.50 -4.21 1.54
N CYS A 88 11.40 -3.07 2.22
CA CYS A 88 11.83 -2.96 3.61
C CYS A 88 10.98 -3.84 4.54
N HIS A 89 9.66 -3.85 4.38
CA HIS A 89 8.76 -4.67 5.21
C HIS A 89 8.88 -6.17 4.93
N MET A 90 9.10 -6.56 3.67
CA MET A 90 9.33 -7.95 3.27
C MET A 90 10.65 -8.51 3.82
N GLN A 91 11.72 -7.70 3.84
CA GLN A 91 13.04 -8.13 4.35
C GLN A 91 13.12 -8.11 5.88
N SER A 92 12.52 -7.09 6.52
CA SER A 92 12.64 -6.90 7.97
C SER A 92 11.65 -7.75 8.78
N ARG A 93 10.60 -8.29 8.15
CA ARG A 93 9.42 -8.90 8.80
C ARG A 93 8.79 -8.00 9.88
N GLN A 94 9.03 -6.69 9.80
CA GLN A 94 8.44 -5.74 10.73
C GLN A 94 6.94 -5.60 10.44
N SER A 95 6.15 -5.49 11.52
CA SER A 95 4.70 -5.36 11.38
C SER A 95 4.31 -4.01 10.81
N VAL A 96 3.59 -4.06 9.69
CA VAL A 96 3.03 -2.94 8.92
C VAL A 96 2.19 -1.99 9.82
N CYS A 97 1.53 -2.51 10.87
CA CYS A 97 0.90 -1.69 11.93
C CYS A 97 1.09 -2.32 13.32
N SER A 98 1.03 -1.52 14.38
CA SER A 98 0.92 -2.05 15.75
C SER A 98 -0.55 -2.29 16.03
N VAL A 99 -0.87 -3.46 16.58
CA VAL A 99 -2.16 -3.73 17.22
C VAL A 99 -2.35 -2.87 18.45
#